data_AF-A0A918NK54-F1
#
_entry.id   AF-A0A918NK54-F1
#
_cell.length_a   1.000
_cell.length_b   1.000
_cell.length_c   1.000
_cell.angle_alpha   90.00
_cell.angle_beta   90.00
_cell.angle_gamma   90.00
#
_symmetry.space_group_name_H-M   'P 1'
#
loop_
_entity.id
_entity.type
_entity.pdbx_description
1 polymer ?
#
loop_
_entity_poly.entity_id
_entity_poly.type
_entity_poly.pdbx_seq_one_letter_code
_entity_poly.pdbx_strand_id
1 'polypeptide(L)'
;MIVLPKRLGELLEDVDGVRAAHLALDFAEHSVAVLADTVDPPLRALCLDFTAAAREAVAGGAATERLLRARSDYLALAARIPRSPDALHVADAAVDLGCRRMLEDAGVLIRARKVYTTLQYVARRAQSDVGRRSAELASPGTDRDGLARIDRAARWEEARWQLLRVVTTEPNPHGAGAGLPR
;
A
#
# COMPACT_ATOMS: atom_id res chain seq x y z
N MET A 1 -14.08 -10.32 -7.85
CA MET A 1 -14.49 -8.96 -7.46
C MET A 1 -13.93 -8.67 -6.09
N ILE A 2 -13.11 -7.64 -5.93
CA ILE A 2 -12.65 -7.18 -4.61
C ILE A 2 -13.83 -6.47 -3.97
N VAL A 3 -14.34 -6.96 -2.83
CA VAL A 3 -15.37 -6.25 -2.09
C VAL A 3 -14.70 -5.61 -0.90
N LEU A 4 -14.26 -4.37 -1.07
CA LEU A 4 -13.88 -3.53 0.07
C LEU A 4 -15.13 -3.42 0.95
N PRO A 5 -15.09 -3.79 2.24
CA PRO A 5 -16.25 -3.59 3.11
C PRO A 5 -16.67 -2.12 3.02
N LYS A 6 -17.96 -1.85 2.79
CA LYS A 6 -18.48 -0.49 2.57
C LYS A 6 -17.95 0.50 3.62
N ARG A 7 -17.91 0.08 4.89
CA ARG A 7 -17.37 0.88 6.01
C ARG A 7 -15.89 1.22 5.88
N LEU A 8 -15.05 0.28 5.43
CA LEU A 8 -13.65 0.59 5.17
C LEU A 8 -13.54 1.60 4.02
N GLY A 9 -14.33 1.44 2.96
CA GLY A 9 -14.38 2.40 1.85
C GLY A 9 -14.69 3.83 2.29
N GLU A 10 -15.74 4.01 3.10
CA GLU A 10 -16.14 5.29 3.68
C GLU A 10 -15.03 5.88 4.56
N LEU A 11 -14.48 5.09 5.48
CA LEU A 11 -13.41 5.56 6.37
C LEU A 11 -12.17 6.04 5.61
N LEU A 12 -11.78 5.34 4.53
CA LEU A 12 -10.62 5.72 3.72
C LEU A 12 -10.86 6.97 2.86
N GLU A 13 -12.12 7.34 2.58
CA GLU A 13 -12.47 8.58 1.86
C GLU A 13 -12.35 9.81 2.76
N ASP A 14 -12.58 9.64 4.06
CA ASP A 14 -12.57 10.73 5.04
C ASP A 14 -11.15 11.07 5.58
N VAL A 15 -10.13 10.28 5.21
CA VAL A 15 -8.75 10.53 5.67
C VAL A 15 -8.11 11.69 4.88
N ASP A 16 -7.53 12.65 5.59
CA ASP A 16 -6.80 13.76 4.98
C ASP A 16 -5.54 13.29 4.23
N GLY A 17 -5.02 14.12 3.32
CA GLY A 17 -3.97 13.69 2.39
C GLY A 17 -2.68 13.18 3.03
N VAL A 18 -2.20 13.79 4.12
CA VAL A 18 -0.94 13.38 4.76
C VAL A 18 -1.14 12.06 5.52
N ARG A 19 -2.24 11.94 6.25
CA ARG A 19 -2.57 10.69 6.93
C ARG A 19 -2.89 9.56 5.96
N ALA A 20 -3.54 9.86 4.85
CA ALA A 20 -3.79 8.90 3.79
C ALA A 20 -2.47 8.39 3.18
N ALA A 21 -1.47 9.25 3.00
CA ALA A 21 -0.14 8.83 2.58
C ALA A 21 0.51 7.88 3.60
N HIS A 22 0.44 8.19 4.90
CA HIS A 22 0.97 7.30 5.94
C HIS A 22 0.25 5.95 6.00
N LEU A 23 -1.08 5.93 5.91
CA LEU A 23 -1.85 4.68 5.85
C LEU A 23 -1.53 3.85 4.62
N ALA A 24 -1.37 4.48 3.45
CA ALA A 24 -0.97 3.76 2.25
C ALA A 24 0.40 3.10 2.39
N LEU A 25 1.35 3.79 3.03
CA LEU A 25 2.68 3.23 3.34
C LEU A 25 2.58 2.08 4.35
N ASP A 26 1.74 2.20 5.38
CA ASP A 26 1.47 1.09 6.31
C ASP A 26 0.90 -0.14 5.57
N PHE A 27 -0.04 0.06 4.64
CA PHE A 27 -0.64 -1.02 3.84
C PHE A 27 0.39 -1.69 2.93
N ALA A 28 1.28 -0.91 2.33
CA ALA A 28 2.38 -1.42 1.52
C ALA A 28 3.37 -2.23 2.36
N GLU A 29 3.82 -1.71 3.49
CA GLU A 29 4.74 -2.40 4.41
C GLU A 29 4.12 -3.72 4.90
N HIS A 30 2.84 -3.71 5.29
CA HIS A 30 2.15 -4.92 5.71
C HIS A 30 2.03 -5.95 4.58
N SER A 31 1.66 -5.52 3.37
CA SER A 31 1.59 -6.42 2.21
C SER A 31 2.94 -7.08 1.93
N VAL A 32 4.03 -6.32 2.02
CA VAL A 32 5.39 -6.84 1.85
C VAL A 32 5.74 -7.85 2.95
N ALA A 33 5.32 -7.59 4.20
CA ALA A 33 5.54 -8.48 5.33
C ALA A 33 4.73 -9.79 5.22
N VAL A 34 3.45 -9.72 4.84
CA VAL A 34 2.59 -10.90 4.62
C VAL A 34 3.14 -11.78 3.49
N LEU A 35 3.73 -11.16 2.46
CA LEU A 35 4.27 -11.85 1.31
C LEU A 35 5.76 -12.19 1.43
N ALA A 36 6.35 -12.01 2.62
CA ALA A 36 7.79 -12.03 2.85
C ALA A 36 8.47 -13.33 2.39
N ASP A 37 7.83 -14.49 2.56
CA ASP A 37 8.39 -15.80 2.17
C ASP A 37 8.33 -16.06 0.66
N THR A 38 7.66 -15.17 -0.08
CA THR A 38 7.27 -15.39 -1.46
C THR A 38 7.87 -14.36 -2.42
N VAL A 39 8.39 -13.27 -1.85
CA VAL A 39 9.08 -12.18 -2.54
C VAL A 39 10.58 -12.40 -2.39
N ASP A 40 11.31 -12.22 -3.49
CA ASP A 40 12.77 -12.28 -3.51
C ASP A 40 13.37 -11.39 -2.39
N PRO A 41 14.28 -11.90 -1.54
CA PRO A 41 14.74 -11.15 -0.37
C PRO A 41 15.39 -9.78 -0.69
N PRO A 42 16.26 -9.65 -1.71
CA PRO A 42 16.73 -8.35 -2.19
C PRO A 42 15.59 -7.39 -2.55
N LEU A 43 14.60 -7.87 -3.28
CA LEU A 43 13.46 -7.06 -3.67
C LEU A 43 12.63 -6.61 -2.47
N ARG A 44 12.39 -7.51 -1.53
CA ARG A 44 11.70 -7.22 -0.27
C ARG A 44 12.41 -6.11 0.50
N ALA A 45 13.74 -6.18 0.60
CA ALA A 45 14.53 -5.15 1.28
C ALA A 45 14.40 -3.78 0.61
N LEU A 46 14.41 -3.73 -0.73
CA LEU A 46 14.21 -2.47 -1.46
C LEU A 46 12.79 -1.91 -1.32
N CYS A 47 11.74 -2.75 -1.29
CA CYS A 47 10.38 -2.29 -1.02
C CYS A 47 10.27 -1.63 0.36
N LEU A 48 10.90 -2.24 1.38
CA LEU A 48 10.90 -1.72 2.75
C LEU A 48 11.70 -0.42 2.87
N ASP A 49 12.88 -0.34 2.24
CA ASP A 49 13.65 0.92 2.25
C ASP A 49 12.95 2.03 1.46
N PHE A 50 12.31 1.69 0.34
CA PHE A 50 11.57 2.65 -0.47
C PHE A 50 10.35 3.22 0.26
N THR A 51 9.58 2.38 0.95
CA THR A 51 8.45 2.81 1.78
C THR A 51 8.91 3.62 3.01
N ALA A 52 10.02 3.23 3.65
CA ALA A 52 10.61 4.00 4.74
C ALA A 52 11.09 5.39 4.29
N ALA A 53 11.80 5.47 3.15
CA ALA A 53 12.25 6.74 2.60
C ALA A 53 11.09 7.65 2.17
N ALA A 54 10.00 7.07 1.65
CA ALA A 54 8.78 7.80 1.36
C ALA A 54 8.11 8.33 2.63
N ARG A 55 8.10 7.56 3.73
CA ARG A 55 7.58 8.02 5.02
C ARG A 55 8.33 9.24 5.54
N GLU A 56 9.66 9.25 5.40
CA GLU A 56 10.50 10.39 5.76
C GLU A 56 10.19 11.62 4.89
N ALA A 57 10.02 11.43 3.58
CA ALA A 57 9.67 12.50 2.66
C ALA A 57 8.28 13.09 2.95
N VAL A 58 7.28 12.25 3.24
CA VAL A 58 5.94 12.70 3.64
C VAL A 58 6.02 13.52 4.92
N ALA A 59 6.77 13.05 5.93
CA ALA A 59 6.95 13.78 7.19
C ALA A 59 7.68 15.12 6.99
N GLY A 60 8.66 15.17 6.09
CA GLY A 60 9.42 16.38 5.75
C GLY A 60 8.72 17.31 4.76
N GLY A 61 7.64 16.88 4.11
CA GLY A 61 6.93 17.66 3.09
C GLY A 61 7.71 17.85 1.78
N ALA A 62 8.82 17.14 1.57
CA ALA A 62 9.69 17.31 0.40
C ALA A 62 10.41 16.00 0.04
N ALA A 63 10.79 15.85 -1.24
CA ALA A 63 11.55 14.69 -1.70
C ALA A 63 12.95 14.72 -1.10
N THR A 64 13.27 13.71 -0.30
CA THR A 64 14.61 13.54 0.29
C THR A 64 15.55 12.89 -0.72
N GLU A 65 16.86 13.14 -0.61
CA GLU A 65 17.84 12.39 -1.42
C GLU A 65 17.71 10.88 -1.23
N ARG A 66 17.37 10.46 -0.01
CA ARG A 66 17.13 9.05 0.30
C ARG A 66 15.95 8.51 -0.51
N LEU A 67 14.83 9.22 -0.62
CA LEU A 67 13.70 8.81 -1.45
C LEU A 67 14.12 8.67 -2.92
N LEU A 68 14.90 9.62 -3.43
CA LEU A 68 15.36 9.59 -4.83
C LEU A 68 16.26 8.37 -5.10
N ARG A 69 17.20 8.09 -4.20
CA ARG A 69 18.08 6.91 -4.28
C ARG A 69 17.29 5.61 -4.17
N ALA A 70 16.46 5.47 -3.14
CA ALA A 70 15.64 4.28 -2.91
C ALA A 70 14.73 3.99 -4.11
N ARG A 71 14.13 5.02 -4.72
CA ARG A 71 13.34 4.88 -5.95
C ARG A 71 14.19 4.38 -7.12
N SER A 72 15.37 4.94 -7.31
CA SER A 72 16.27 4.53 -8.40
C SER A 72 16.68 3.07 -8.26
N ASP A 73 17.11 2.67 -7.06
CA ASP A 73 17.54 1.31 -6.76
C ASP A 73 16.38 0.32 -6.92
N TYR A 74 15.20 0.68 -6.41
CA TYR A 74 13.96 -0.07 -6.58
C TYR A 74 13.62 -0.31 -8.06
N LEU A 75 13.60 0.73 -8.89
CA LEU A 75 13.28 0.61 -10.32
C LEU A 75 14.35 -0.17 -11.09
N ALA A 76 15.62 0.02 -10.74
CA ALA A 76 16.72 -0.70 -11.35
C ALA A 76 16.63 -2.21 -11.10
N LEU A 77 16.18 -2.63 -9.92
CA LEU A 77 15.93 -4.04 -9.63
C LEU A 77 14.63 -4.54 -10.28
N ALA A 78 13.54 -3.78 -10.17
CA ALA A 78 12.25 -4.16 -10.75
C ALA A 78 12.34 -4.41 -12.27
N ALA A 79 13.13 -3.60 -13.00
CA ALA A 79 13.37 -3.76 -14.43
C ALA A 79 14.07 -5.09 -14.80
N ARG A 80 14.77 -5.74 -13.86
CA ARG A 80 15.49 -7.00 -14.09
C ARG A 80 14.62 -8.23 -13.82
N ILE A 81 13.41 -8.06 -13.26
CA ILE A 81 12.54 -9.16 -12.84
C ILE A 81 11.42 -9.32 -13.90
N PRO A 82 11.46 -10.35 -14.76
CA PRO A 82 10.55 -10.49 -15.92
C PRO A 82 9.06 -10.66 -15.54
N ARG A 83 8.79 -10.99 -14.28
CA ARG A 83 7.45 -11.08 -13.68
C ARG A 83 7.51 -10.42 -12.32
N SER A 84 7.59 -9.09 -12.35
CA SER A 84 7.50 -8.22 -11.18
C SER A 84 6.41 -8.74 -10.22
N PRO A 85 6.75 -9.24 -9.02
CA PRO A 85 5.75 -9.77 -8.10
C PRO A 85 4.78 -8.68 -7.67
N ASP A 86 3.54 -9.09 -7.42
CA ASP A 86 2.42 -8.18 -7.14
C ASP A 86 2.69 -7.18 -6.00
N ALA A 87 3.49 -7.55 -4.99
CA ALA A 87 3.90 -6.69 -3.89
C ALA A 87 4.53 -5.36 -4.33
N LEU A 88 5.19 -5.32 -5.50
CA LEU A 88 5.79 -4.12 -6.06
C LEU A 88 4.75 -3.05 -6.41
N HIS A 89 3.56 -3.47 -6.80
CA HIS A 89 2.52 -2.53 -7.20
C HIS A 89 1.90 -1.80 -6.02
N VAL A 90 1.87 -2.42 -4.83
CA VAL A 90 1.34 -1.77 -3.62
C VAL A 90 2.31 -0.71 -3.11
N ALA A 91 3.60 -1.04 -3.04
CA ALA A 91 4.64 -0.08 -2.65
C ALA A 91 4.70 1.12 -3.61
N ASP A 92 4.72 0.86 -4.92
CA ASP A 92 4.72 1.93 -5.93
C ASP A 92 3.46 2.81 -5.85
N ALA A 93 2.27 2.20 -5.70
CA ALA A 93 1.02 2.94 -5.54
C ALA A 93 0.99 3.78 -4.25
N ALA A 94 1.52 3.26 -3.14
CA ALA A 94 1.60 4.00 -1.89
C ALA A 94 2.54 5.20 -1.99
N VAL A 95 3.71 5.02 -2.61
CA VAL A 95 4.66 6.12 -2.84
C VAL A 95 4.09 7.12 -3.84
N ASP A 96 3.39 6.69 -4.89
CA ASP A 96 2.71 7.61 -5.82
C ASP A 96 1.64 8.45 -5.10
N LEU A 97 0.83 7.84 -4.22
CA LEU A 97 -0.14 8.59 -3.42
C LEU A 97 0.54 9.65 -2.55
N GLY A 98 1.60 9.27 -1.82
CA GLY A 98 2.20 10.14 -0.80
C GLY A 98 3.25 11.13 -1.32
N CYS A 99 4.00 10.76 -2.35
CA CYS A 99 5.22 11.47 -2.75
C CYS A 99 5.21 11.99 -4.19
N ARG A 100 4.17 11.70 -5.01
CA ARG A 100 4.20 12.07 -6.43
C ARG A 100 4.49 13.55 -6.67
N ARG A 101 3.81 14.47 -5.97
CA ARG A 101 4.05 15.91 -6.13
C ARG A 101 5.49 16.28 -5.78
N MET A 102 6.04 15.72 -4.71
CA MET A 102 7.42 15.95 -4.31
C MET A 102 8.42 15.44 -5.36
N LEU A 103 8.14 14.28 -5.96
CA LEU A 103 8.96 13.70 -7.03
C LEU A 103 8.83 14.48 -8.36
N GLU A 104 7.65 15.05 -8.65
CA GLU A 104 7.42 15.98 -9.76
C GLU A 104 8.20 17.28 -9.55
N ASP A 105 8.11 17.87 -8.35
CA ASP A 105 8.81 19.11 -7.98
C ASP A 105 10.35 18.93 -8.00
N ALA A 106 10.84 17.73 -7.66
CA ALA A 106 12.24 17.35 -7.78
C ALA A 106 12.69 17.03 -9.24
N GLY A 107 11.79 17.11 -10.23
CA GLY A 107 12.11 16.84 -11.63
C GLY A 107 12.34 15.37 -11.98
N VAL A 108 12.03 14.45 -11.07
CA VAL A 108 12.24 12.99 -11.25
C VAL A 108 11.06 12.33 -11.95
N LEU A 109 9.85 12.89 -11.78
CA LEU A 109 8.66 12.48 -12.51
C LEU A 109 8.24 13.56 -13.51
N ILE A 110 7.94 13.13 -14.73
CA ILE A 110 7.26 13.99 -15.70
C ILE A 110 5.81 14.13 -15.25
N ARG A 111 5.32 15.37 -15.23
CA ARG A 111 3.92 15.69 -14.94
C ARG A 111 3.01 15.14 -16.03
N ALA A 112 2.64 13.87 -15.93
CA ALA A 112 1.72 13.20 -16.83
C ALA A 112 0.27 13.56 -16.50
N ARG A 113 -0.66 13.24 -17.42
CA ARG A 113 -2.11 13.42 -17.21
C ARG A 113 -2.53 12.77 -15.88
N LYS A 114 -3.23 13.53 -15.03
CA LYS A 114 -3.66 13.16 -13.66
C LYS A 114 -4.25 11.75 -13.61
N VAL A 115 -3.46 10.77 -13.18
CA VAL A 115 -3.97 9.53 -12.59
C VAL A 115 -3.79 9.71 -11.10
N TYR A 116 -4.89 10.00 -10.40
CA TYR A 116 -4.86 10.14 -8.96
C TYR A 116 -4.96 8.76 -8.33
N THR A 117 -3.83 8.26 -7.85
CA THR A 117 -3.85 7.14 -6.91
C THR A 117 -4.60 7.59 -5.66
N THR A 118 -5.50 6.75 -5.15
CA THR A 118 -6.27 7.02 -3.93
C THR A 118 -5.94 5.97 -2.87
N LEU A 119 -6.17 6.29 -1.60
CA LEU A 119 -5.96 5.32 -0.51
C LEU A 119 -6.80 4.05 -0.71
N GLN A 120 -8.04 4.18 -1.18
CA GLN A 120 -8.88 3.03 -1.54
C GLN A 120 -8.28 2.17 -2.65
N TYR A 121 -7.62 2.79 -3.64
CA TYR A 121 -6.92 2.05 -4.68
C TYR A 121 -5.77 1.23 -4.07
N VAL A 122 -4.94 1.84 -3.23
CA VAL A 122 -3.84 1.15 -2.54
C VAL A 122 -4.37 -0.01 -1.69
N ALA A 123 -5.42 0.22 -0.89
CA ALA A 123 -6.06 -0.81 -0.06
C ALA A 123 -6.59 -2.01 -0.88
N ARG A 124 -7.31 -1.73 -1.98
CA ARG A 124 -7.81 -2.76 -2.90
C ARG A 124 -6.67 -3.53 -3.58
N ARG A 125 -5.58 -2.83 -3.90
CA ARG A 125 -4.39 -3.44 -4.52
C ARG A 125 -3.73 -4.41 -3.54
N ALA A 126 -3.46 -3.99 -2.31
CA ALA A 126 -2.96 -4.83 -1.23
C ALA A 126 -3.80 -6.10 -1.06
N GLN A 127 -5.12 -5.96 -0.95
CA GLN A 127 -6.04 -7.11 -0.86
C GLN A 127 -5.94 -8.04 -2.06
N SER A 128 -5.97 -7.50 -3.29
CA SER A 128 -5.80 -8.30 -4.51
C SER A 128 -4.53 -9.12 -4.49
N ASP A 129 -3.44 -8.49 -4.08
CA ASP A 129 -2.10 -9.04 -4.22
C ASP A 129 -1.85 -10.10 -3.15
N VAL A 130 -2.30 -9.87 -1.91
CA VAL A 130 -2.32 -10.89 -0.84
C VAL A 130 -3.22 -12.07 -1.21
N GLY A 131 -4.42 -11.80 -1.76
CA GLY A 131 -5.38 -12.83 -2.17
C GLY A 131 -4.83 -13.75 -3.26
N ARG A 132 -4.35 -13.14 -4.35
CA ARG A 132 -3.80 -13.87 -5.49
C ARG A 132 -2.62 -14.72 -5.07
N ARG A 133 -1.70 -14.14 -4.30
CA ARG A 133 -0.50 -14.85 -3.87
C ARG A 133 -0.82 -16.00 -2.93
N SER A 134 -1.78 -15.84 -2.02
CA SER A 134 -2.24 -16.93 -1.16
C SER A 134 -2.83 -18.09 -1.96
N ALA A 135 -3.58 -17.80 -3.03
CA ALA A 135 -4.08 -18.84 -3.93
C ALA A 135 -2.95 -19.52 -4.73
N GLU A 136 -1.95 -18.78 -5.19
CA GLU A 136 -0.78 -19.35 -5.89
C GLU A 136 0.06 -20.30 -5.02
N LEU A 137 0.08 -20.09 -3.71
CA LEU A 137 0.79 -20.93 -2.73
C LEU A 137 -0.04 -22.12 -2.22
N ALA A 138 -1.29 -22.25 -2.67
CA ALA A 138 -2.13 -23.35 -2.25
C ALA A 138 -1.52 -24.71 -2.63
N SER A 139 -1.85 -25.76 -1.87
CA SER A 139 -1.28 -27.08 -2.08
C SER A 139 -1.52 -27.59 -3.51
N PRO A 140 -0.55 -28.30 -4.11
CA PRO A 140 -0.73 -28.95 -5.40
C PRO A 140 -1.99 -29.83 -5.39
N GLY A 141 -2.85 -29.68 -6.38
CA GLY A 141 -4.12 -30.41 -6.48
C GLY A 141 -5.33 -29.67 -5.88
N THR A 142 -5.16 -28.45 -5.36
CA THR A 142 -6.30 -27.60 -4.99
C THR A 142 -7.12 -27.28 -6.25
N ASP A 143 -8.42 -27.59 -6.20
CA ASP A 143 -9.34 -27.30 -7.30
C ASP A 143 -9.65 -25.79 -7.41
N ARG A 144 -10.29 -25.40 -8.51
CA ARG A 144 -10.58 -23.98 -8.79
C ARG A 144 -11.41 -23.32 -7.69
N ASP A 145 -12.35 -24.05 -7.09
CA ASP A 145 -13.22 -23.55 -6.04
C ASP A 145 -12.49 -23.41 -4.70
N GLY A 146 -11.55 -24.31 -4.40
CA GLY A 146 -10.59 -24.21 -3.31
C GLY A 146 -9.71 -22.98 -3.45
N LEU A 147 -9.09 -22.77 -4.63
CA LEU A 147 -8.27 -21.59 -4.90
C LEU A 147 -9.06 -20.29 -4.72
N ALA A 148 -10.29 -20.25 -5.22
CA ALA A 148 -11.16 -19.08 -5.08
C ALA A 148 -11.57 -18.82 -3.62
N ARG A 149 -11.71 -19.86 -2.78
CA ARG A 149 -11.95 -19.69 -1.35
C ARG A 149 -10.72 -19.15 -0.62
N ILE A 150 -9.52 -19.64 -0.95
CA ILE A 150 -8.25 -19.18 -0.38
C ILE A 150 -8.02 -17.70 -0.73
N ASP A 151 -8.17 -17.31 -2.00
CA ASP A 151 -8.09 -15.90 -2.43
C ASP A 151 -9.03 -15.01 -1.63
N ARG A 152 -10.31 -15.40 -1.51
CA ARG A 152 -11.32 -14.62 -0.78
C ARG A 152 -11.01 -14.52 0.71
N ALA A 153 -10.56 -15.60 1.34
CA ALA A 153 -10.22 -15.63 2.76
C ALA A 153 -9.03 -14.69 3.05
N ALA A 154 -7.97 -14.77 2.25
CA ALA A 154 -6.80 -13.92 2.42
C ALA A 154 -7.12 -12.43 2.20
N ARG A 155 -7.97 -12.11 1.22
CA ARG A 155 -8.48 -10.75 1.01
C ARG A 155 -9.30 -10.23 2.18
N TRP A 156 -10.09 -11.10 2.79
CA TRP A 156 -10.90 -10.75 3.95
C TRP A 156 -10.02 -10.44 5.16
N GLU A 157 -8.99 -11.24 5.43
CA GLU A 157 -8.04 -10.96 6.52
C GLU A 157 -7.26 -9.67 6.28
N GLU A 158 -6.81 -9.41 5.05
CA GLU A 158 -6.16 -8.16 4.70
C GLU A 158 -7.09 -6.95 4.91
N ALA A 159 -8.34 -7.03 4.45
CA ALA A 159 -9.33 -5.98 4.68
C ALA A 159 -9.62 -5.76 6.18
N ARG A 160 -9.65 -6.85 6.96
CA ARG A 160 -9.82 -6.79 8.42
C ARG A 160 -8.63 -6.10 9.08
N TRP A 161 -7.40 -6.43 8.70
CA TRP A 161 -6.21 -5.77 9.21
C TRP A 161 -6.20 -4.27 8.86
N GLN A 162 -6.52 -3.91 7.62
CA GLN A 162 -6.60 -2.51 7.18
C GLN A 162 -7.65 -1.71 7.98
N LEU A 163 -8.83 -2.28 8.21
CA LEU A 163 -9.86 -1.65 9.03
C LEU A 163 -9.39 -1.42 10.48
N LEU A 164 -8.77 -2.43 11.09
CA LEU A 164 -8.21 -2.30 12.44
C LEU A 164 -7.11 -1.24 12.48
N ARG A 165 -6.25 -1.18 11.46
CA ARG A 165 -5.19 -0.17 11.36
C ARG A 165 -5.78 1.23 11.35
N VAL A 166 -6.74 1.50 10.47
CA VAL A 166 -7.43 2.80 10.37
C VAL A 166 -8.07 3.19 11.70
N VAL A 167 -8.85 2.29 12.32
CA VAL A 167 -9.52 2.57 13.60
C VAL A 167 -8.52 2.83 14.75
N THR A 168 -7.32 2.26 14.67
CA THR A 168 -6.30 2.40 15.71
C THR A 168 -5.45 3.66 15.54
N THR A 169 -5.21 4.12 14.30
CA THR A 169 -4.31 5.25 14.03
C THR A 169 -5.03 6.55 13.73
N GLU A 170 -6.24 6.48 13.17
CA GLU A 170 -6.98 7.67 12.76
C GLU A 170 -7.92 8.14 13.88
N PRO A 171 -7.92 9.44 14.20
CA PRO A 171 -8.88 9.97 15.15
C PRO A 171 -10.28 9.88 14.57
N ASN A 172 -11.28 9.71 15.44
CA ASN A 172 -12.68 9.77 15.03
C ASN A 172 -12.95 11.13 14.36
N PRO A 173 -13.33 11.17 13.07
CA PRO A 173 -13.58 12.42 12.36
C PRO A 173 -14.73 13.22 12.99
N HIS A 174 -15.60 12.57 13.76
CA HIS A 174 -16.69 13.18 14.51
C HIS A 174 -16.35 13.53 15.97
N GLY A 175 -15.14 13.22 16.44
CA GLY A 175 -14.72 13.43 17.82
C GLY A 175 -14.22 14.84 18.13
N ALA A 176 -13.78 15.60 17.12
CA ALA A 176 -13.28 16.97 17.28
C ALA A 176 -14.43 17.98 17.33
N GLY A 177 -15.23 17.94 18.40
CA GLY A 177 -16.36 18.87 18.57
C GLY A 177 -17.25 18.64 19.80
N ALA A 178 -17.11 17.50 20.50
CA ALA A 178 -17.77 17.32 21.79
C ALA A 178 -16.89 17.92 22.89
N GLY A 179 -16.91 19.25 23.02
CA GLY A 179 -16.51 19.90 24.25
C GLY A 179 -17.37 19.36 25.38
N LEU A 180 -16.84 18.39 26.14
CA LEU A 180 -17.41 18.03 27.42
C LEU A 180 -17.17 19.23 28.35
N PRO A 181 -18.21 19.89 28.87
CA PRO A 181 -18.00 20.88 29.92
C PRO A 181 -17.33 20.18 31.10
N ARG A 182 -16.25 20.81 31.59
CA ARG A 182 -15.60 20.44 32.85
C ARG A 182 -16.55 20.65 34.03
#